data_AF-A0A454JKW5-F1
#
_entry.id   AF-A0A454JKW5-F1
#
_cell.length_a   1.000
_cell.length_b   1.000
_cell.length_c   1.000
_cell.angle_alpha   90.00
_cell.angle_beta   90.00
_cell.angle_gamma   90.00
#
_symmetry.space_group_name_H-M   'P 1'
#
loop_
_entity.id
_entity.type
_entity.pdbx_description
1 polymer ?
#
loop_
_entity_poly.entity_id
_entity_poly.type
_entity_poly.pdbx_seq_one_letter_code
_entity_poly.pdbx_strand_id
1 'polypeptide(L)'
;MKISPIKATAAILILALLYSQTDKAIAKLFINHGQISIIFLKTCSYDAFYIENENNQILATSMYSEIPVNGPIFKENTFIPLEKLLDIKIKSNTIYNLYANTECLPNRQIPRKHFKFKIRSNGEINILDEN
;
A
#
# COMPACT_ATOMS: atom_id res chain seq x y z
N MET A 1 1.74 -40.23 16.92
CA MET A 1 1.99 -39.93 15.49
C MET A 1 3.36 -39.28 15.36
N LYS A 2 4.36 -39.97 14.77
CA LYS A 2 5.70 -39.41 14.53
C LYS A 2 5.68 -38.64 13.21
N ILE A 3 5.76 -37.32 13.27
CA ILE A 3 5.87 -36.47 12.08
C ILE A 3 7.29 -36.66 11.53
N SER A 4 7.41 -37.07 10.27
CA SER A 4 8.70 -37.28 9.60
C SER A 4 9.49 -35.96 9.57
N PRO A 5 10.78 -35.95 9.93
CA PRO A 5 11.58 -34.72 10.07
C PRO A 5 11.66 -33.92 8.77
N ILE A 6 11.48 -34.57 7.60
CA ILE A 6 11.47 -33.95 6.28
C ILE A 6 10.23 -33.07 6.06
N LYS A 7 9.07 -33.43 6.65
CA LYS A 7 7.84 -32.63 6.53
C LYS A 7 7.86 -31.40 7.43
N ALA A 8 8.57 -31.47 8.56
CA ALA A 8 8.72 -30.34 9.49
C ALA A 8 9.62 -29.24 8.93
N THR A 9 10.73 -29.59 8.27
CA THR A 9 11.65 -28.62 7.64
C THR A 9 11.02 -27.88 6.47
N ALA A 10 10.22 -28.55 5.64
CA ALA A 10 9.51 -27.88 4.54
C ALA A 10 8.49 -26.84 5.05
N ALA A 11 7.75 -27.15 6.12
CA ALA A 11 6.79 -26.24 6.71
C ALA A 11 7.46 -24.99 7.32
N ILE A 12 8.61 -25.17 7.99
CA ILE A 12 9.40 -24.06 8.55
C ILE A 12 9.96 -23.17 7.42
N LEU A 13 10.43 -23.76 6.32
CA LEU A 13 10.96 -23.02 5.18
C LEU A 13 9.87 -22.15 4.52
N ILE A 14 8.66 -22.70 4.36
CA ILE A 14 7.50 -21.99 3.79
C ILE A 14 7.08 -20.84 4.72
N LEU A 15 7.03 -21.06 6.02
CA LEU A 15 6.70 -20.02 7.00
C LEU A 15 7.75 -18.91 7.03
N ALA A 16 9.04 -19.26 6.98
CA ALA A 16 10.13 -18.28 6.90
C ALA A 16 10.11 -17.47 5.60
N LEU A 17 9.78 -18.08 4.47
CA LEU A 17 9.61 -17.40 3.18
C LEU A 17 8.44 -16.40 3.22
N LEU A 18 7.28 -16.81 3.74
CA LEU A 18 6.12 -15.92 3.92
C LEU A 18 6.43 -14.75 4.86
N TYR A 19 7.10 -15.01 5.99
CA TYR A 19 7.51 -13.96 6.94
C TYR A 19 8.53 -12.98 6.33
N SER A 20 9.45 -13.48 5.49
CA SER A 20 10.44 -12.64 4.81
C SER A 20 9.85 -11.73 3.73
N GLN A 21 8.69 -12.11 3.17
CA GLN A 21 7.96 -11.27 2.22
C GLN A 21 7.17 -10.16 2.91
N THR A 22 6.63 -10.41 4.11
CA THR A 22 5.94 -9.38 4.89
C THR A 22 6.85 -8.23 5.32
N ASP A 23 8.13 -8.51 5.61
CA ASP A 23 9.11 -7.48 5.99
C ASP A 23 9.47 -6.50 4.85
N LYS A 24 9.08 -6.76 3.60
CA LYS A 24 9.32 -5.85 2.47
C LYS A 24 8.15 -4.92 2.15
N ALA A 25 6.96 -5.17 2.69
CA ALA A 25 5.78 -4.36 2.41
C ALA A 25 5.65 -3.23 3.46
N ILE A 26 5.59 -1.99 2.98
CA ILE A 26 5.39 -0.79 3.83
C ILE A 26 3.93 -0.34 3.85
N ALA A 27 3.17 -0.65 2.79
CA ALA A 27 1.74 -0.35 2.65
C ALA A 27 1.07 -1.33 1.68
N LYS A 28 -0.26 -1.47 1.76
CA LYS A 28 -1.10 -2.26 0.83
C LYS A 28 -2.43 -1.56 0.54
N LEU A 29 -3.04 -1.85 -0.60
CA LEU A 29 -4.45 -1.52 -0.83
C LEU A 29 -5.36 -2.57 -0.18
N PHE A 30 -6.43 -2.11 0.46
CA PHE A 30 -7.39 -2.96 1.18
C PHE A 30 -8.80 -2.37 1.08
N ILE A 31 -9.83 -3.21 1.22
CA ILE A 31 -11.22 -2.75 1.35
C ILE A 31 -11.62 -2.82 2.82
N ASN A 32 -11.80 -1.66 3.46
CA ASN A 32 -12.19 -1.54 4.86
C ASN A 32 -13.59 -0.90 4.94
N HIS A 33 -14.57 -1.60 5.51
CA HIS A 33 -15.97 -1.15 5.60
C HIS A 33 -16.56 -0.64 4.26
N GLY A 34 -16.24 -1.31 3.15
CA GLY A 34 -16.71 -0.93 1.81
C GLY A 34 -15.98 0.27 1.19
N GLN A 35 -15.00 0.86 1.88
CA GLN A 35 -14.15 1.91 1.35
C GLN A 35 -12.77 1.36 0.98
N ILE A 36 -12.27 1.80 -0.17
CA ILE A 36 -10.91 1.50 -0.57
C ILE A 36 -9.98 2.33 0.28
N SER A 37 -9.09 1.66 0.98
CA SER A 37 -8.12 2.29 1.88
C SER A 37 -6.72 1.78 1.59
N ILE A 38 -5.73 2.61 1.88
CA ILE A 38 -4.37 2.15 2.07
C ILE A 38 -4.22 1.75 3.52
N ILE A 39 -3.66 0.56 3.78
CA ILE A 39 -3.18 0.15 5.10
C ILE A 39 -1.66 0.27 5.14
N PHE A 40 -1.13 0.96 6.15
CA PHE A 40 0.31 1.02 6.40
C PHE A 40 0.75 -0.15 7.26
N LEU A 41 1.76 -0.89 6.81
CA LEU A 41 2.29 -2.06 7.50
C LEU A 41 3.57 -1.74 8.28
N LYS A 42 4.12 -0.53 8.13
CA LYS A 42 5.28 -0.01 8.86
C LYS A 42 5.08 1.45 9.22
N THR A 43 5.75 1.90 10.27
CA THR A 43 5.78 3.32 10.67
C THR A 43 6.91 4.02 9.92
N CYS A 44 6.59 5.10 9.20
CA CYS A 44 7.53 5.91 8.44
C CYS A 44 7.20 7.40 8.56
N SER A 45 8.20 8.24 8.33
CA SER A 45 8.15 9.66 8.67
C SER A 45 7.46 10.55 7.66
N TYR A 46 7.34 10.07 6.43
CA TYR A 46 6.80 10.83 5.33
C TYR A 46 6.19 9.90 4.30
N ASP A 47 5.06 10.33 3.73
CA ASP A 47 4.49 9.72 2.54
C ASP A 47 3.96 10.77 1.57
N ALA A 48 4.44 10.74 0.33
CA ALA A 48 3.80 11.43 -0.79
C ALA A 48 3.02 10.42 -1.64
N PHE A 49 1.79 10.76 -1.99
CA PHE A 49 0.95 10.00 -2.90
C PHE A 49 0.69 10.78 -4.17
N TYR A 50 0.72 10.12 -5.31
CA TYR A 50 0.15 10.67 -6.51
C TYR A 50 -0.51 9.59 -7.34
N ILE A 51 -1.56 9.99 -8.06
CA ILE A 51 -2.29 9.11 -8.97
C ILE A 51 -2.11 9.58 -10.38
N GLU A 52 -1.82 8.63 -11.25
CA GLU A 52 -1.85 8.79 -12.68
C GLU A 52 -2.94 7.92 -13.30
N ASN A 53 -3.45 8.34 -14.47
CA ASN A 53 -4.19 7.42 -15.33
C ASN A 53 -3.23 6.51 -16.12
N GLU A 54 -3.80 5.62 -16.93
CA GLU A 54 -3.05 4.73 -17.83
C GLU A 54 -2.16 5.44 -18.86
N ASN A 55 -2.35 6.74 -19.08
CA ASN A 55 -1.56 7.58 -19.99
C ASN A 55 -0.49 8.41 -19.24
N ASN A 56 -0.20 8.10 -17.97
CA ASN A 56 0.74 8.81 -17.10
C ASN A 56 0.39 10.29 -16.86
N GLN A 57 -0.87 10.67 -17.05
CA GLN A 57 -1.33 12.01 -16.65
C GLN A 57 -1.57 12.01 -15.15
N ILE A 58 -0.86 12.87 -14.43
CA ILE A 58 -1.08 13.10 -13.00
C ILE A 58 -2.48 13.67 -12.79
N LEU A 59 -3.29 13.00 -11.98
CA LEU A 59 -4.66 13.34 -11.65
C LEU A 59 -4.82 13.92 -10.24
N ALA A 60 -3.97 13.49 -9.31
CA ALA A 60 -3.95 13.98 -7.93
C ALA A 60 -2.56 13.80 -7.33
N THR A 61 -2.24 14.68 -6.38
CA THR A 61 -1.02 14.64 -5.58
C THR A 61 -1.38 15.02 -4.16
N SER A 62 -0.90 14.26 -3.17
CA SER A 62 -1.04 14.61 -1.76
C SER A 62 0.26 14.31 -1.03
N MET A 63 0.56 15.13 -0.03
CA MET A 63 1.80 15.06 0.74
C MET A 63 1.46 15.03 2.23
N TYR A 64 2.03 14.07 2.94
CA TYR A 64 1.79 13.86 4.36
C TYR A 64 3.12 13.82 5.12
N SER A 65 3.22 14.64 6.18
CA SER A 65 4.42 14.80 6.99
C SER A 65 4.11 14.52 8.46
N GLU A 66 5.07 13.94 9.19
CA GLU A 66 5.06 13.76 10.65
C GLU A 66 4.92 15.05 11.48
N ILE A 67 5.05 16.23 10.86
CA ILE A 67 4.86 17.49 11.57
C ILE A 67 3.34 17.68 11.79
N PRO A 68 2.84 17.75 13.04
CA PRO A 68 1.40 17.80 13.35
C PRO A 68 0.65 19.00 12.73
N VAL A 69 1.41 19.98 12.24
CA VAL A 69 0.92 21.21 11.60
C VAL A 69 0.73 21.02 10.09
N ASN A 70 1.36 20.00 9.48
CA ASN A 70 1.44 19.80 8.03
C ASN A 70 0.85 18.46 7.54
N GLY A 71 0.35 17.58 8.42
CA GLY A 71 -0.36 16.36 8.01
C GLY A 71 -0.64 15.36 9.14
N PRO A 72 -1.46 14.32 8.89
CA PRO A 72 -1.63 13.16 9.78
C PRO A 72 -0.33 12.42 10.07
N ILE A 73 -0.16 12.04 11.34
CA ILE A 73 0.92 11.19 11.83
C ILE A 73 0.59 9.73 11.46
N PHE A 74 1.47 9.09 10.68
CA PHE A 74 1.29 7.69 10.30
C PHE A 74 1.60 6.76 11.47
N LYS A 75 0.71 5.79 11.68
CA LYS A 75 0.93 4.67 12.61
C LYS A 75 0.77 3.37 11.85
N GLU A 76 1.50 2.35 12.25
CA GLU A 76 1.28 0.99 11.75
C GLU A 76 -0.20 0.58 11.91
N ASN A 77 -0.70 -0.18 10.94
CA ASN A 77 -2.09 -0.65 10.85
C ASN A 77 -3.14 0.47 10.79
N THR A 78 -2.72 1.67 10.37
CA THR A 78 -3.64 2.77 10.06
C THR A 78 -4.24 2.57 8.69
N PHE A 79 -5.57 2.70 8.61
CA PHE A 79 -6.32 2.72 7.36
C PHE A 79 -6.61 4.15 6.96
N ILE A 80 -6.23 4.53 5.74
CA ILE A 80 -6.59 5.82 5.16
C ILE A 80 -7.41 5.58 3.90
N PRO A 81 -8.69 5.99 3.86
CA PRO A 81 -9.51 5.93 2.66
C PRO A 81 -8.84 6.70 1.51
N LEU A 82 -8.84 6.13 0.30
CA LEU A 82 -8.25 6.79 -0.88
C LEU A 82 -8.87 8.17 -1.15
N GLU A 83 -10.17 8.34 -0.91
CA GLU A 83 -10.85 9.63 -1.04
C GLU A 83 -10.25 10.76 -0.20
N LYS A 84 -9.54 10.43 0.90
CA LYS A 84 -8.85 11.42 1.74
C LYS A 84 -7.45 11.74 1.23
N LEU A 85 -6.86 10.84 0.45
CA LEU A 85 -5.53 10.96 -0.14
C LEU A 85 -5.56 11.66 -1.51
N LEU A 86 -6.75 11.87 -2.08
CA LEU A 86 -6.93 12.29 -3.46
C LEU A 86 -7.89 13.47 -3.54
N ASP A 87 -7.49 14.48 -4.30
CA ASP A 87 -8.33 15.66 -4.58
C ASP A 87 -9.33 15.43 -5.72
N ILE A 88 -9.37 14.22 -6.27
CA ILE A 88 -10.28 13.85 -7.36
C ILE A 88 -11.19 12.68 -6.98
N LYS A 89 -12.41 12.72 -7.51
CA LYS A 89 -13.32 11.58 -7.45
C LYS A 89 -12.87 10.51 -8.46
N ILE A 90 -12.55 9.32 -7.97
CA ILE A 90 -12.14 8.20 -8.81
C ILE A 90 -13.34 7.71 -9.64
N LYS A 91 -13.14 7.54 -10.95
CA LYS A 91 -14.14 7.03 -11.91
C LYS A 91 -14.06 5.51 -12.05
N SER A 92 -15.21 4.89 -12.27
CA SER A 92 -15.32 3.46 -12.58
C SER A 92 -14.76 3.13 -13.97
N ASN A 93 -14.34 1.88 -14.13
CA ASN A 93 -13.75 1.28 -15.33
C ASN A 93 -12.44 1.93 -15.82
N THR A 94 -11.83 2.82 -15.05
CA THR A 94 -10.53 3.43 -15.33
C THR A 94 -9.41 2.70 -14.58
N ILE A 95 -8.27 2.55 -15.23
CA ILE A 95 -7.03 2.05 -14.62
C ILE A 95 -6.27 3.24 -14.03
N TYR A 96 -5.84 3.07 -12.77
CA TYR A 96 -5.06 4.04 -12.02
C TYR A 96 -3.73 3.43 -11.61
N ASN A 97 -2.69 4.26 -11.63
CA ASN A 97 -1.40 3.99 -11.04
C ASN A 97 -1.28 4.90 -9.81
N LEU A 98 -1.31 4.33 -8.61
CA LEU A 98 -1.05 5.04 -7.38
C LEU A 98 0.39 4.80 -6.96
N TYR A 99 1.13 5.88 -6.88
CA TYR A 99 2.50 5.88 -6.41
C TYR A 99 2.53 6.44 -5.00
N ALA A 100 3.21 5.74 -4.09
CA ALA A 100 3.51 6.21 -2.75
C ALA A 100 5.04 6.28 -2.59
N ASN A 101 5.55 7.41 -2.17
CA ASN A 101 6.96 7.58 -1.83
C ASN A 101 7.05 7.73 -0.33
N THR A 102 7.58 6.72 0.34
CA THR A 102 7.70 6.70 1.79
C THR A 102 9.14 6.99 2.21
N GLU A 103 9.35 7.77 3.25
CA GLU A 103 10.66 7.96 3.87
C GLU A 103 10.70 7.34 5.26
N CYS A 104 11.43 6.23 5.40
CA CYS A 104 11.62 5.56 6.68
C CYS A 104 13.10 5.76 7.08
N LEU A 105 13.48 6.88 7.72
CA LEU A 105 14.89 7.22 7.95
C LEU A 105 15.36 7.03 9.40
N PRO A 106 16.65 6.69 9.58
CA PRO A 106 17.64 7.78 9.54
C PRO A 106 18.56 7.86 8.31
N ASN A 107 19.05 6.75 7.72
CA ASN A 107 20.17 6.79 6.74
C ASN A 107 20.02 5.94 5.47
N ARG A 108 18.80 5.63 4.99
CA ARG A 108 18.65 4.84 3.74
C ARG A 108 17.30 5.01 3.03
N GLN A 109 17.40 4.91 1.70
CA GLN A 109 16.39 4.78 0.63
C GLN A 109 14.92 5.10 0.97
N ILE A 110 14.34 5.99 0.15
CA ILE A 110 12.91 6.23 0.01
C ILE A 110 12.30 5.03 -0.74
N PRO A 111 11.65 4.05 -0.08
CA PRO A 111 10.93 3.03 -0.81
C PRO A 111 9.76 3.66 -1.56
N ARG A 112 9.69 3.33 -2.85
CA ARG A 112 8.55 3.67 -3.70
C ARG A 112 7.62 2.47 -3.74
N LYS A 113 6.33 2.72 -3.60
CA LYS A 113 5.29 1.73 -3.82
C LYS A 113 4.45 2.13 -4.99
N HIS A 114 4.09 1.13 -5.76
CA HIS A 114 3.23 1.28 -6.90
C HIS A 114 2.07 0.30 -6.79
N PHE A 115 0.86 0.85 -6.79
CA PHE A 115 -0.37 0.09 -6.86
C PHE A 115 -1.05 0.40 -8.18
N LYS A 116 -1.11 -0.60 -9.06
CA LYS A 116 -1.95 -0.52 -10.25
C LYS A 116 -3.29 -1.14 -9.94
N PHE A 117 -4.36 -0.38 -10.08
CA PHE A 117 -5.69 -0.86 -9.75
C PHE A 117 -6.75 -0.34 -10.71
N LYS A 118 -7.87 -1.05 -10.77
CA LYS A 118 -9.04 -0.69 -11.56
C LYS A 118 -10.28 -0.74 -10.68
N ILE A 119 -11.08 0.31 -10.71
CA ILE A 119 -12.41 0.29 -10.09
C ILE A 119 -13.39 -0.32 -11.11
N ARG A 120 -14.10 -1.38 -10.72
CA ARG A 120 -15.14 -2.01 -11.53
C ARG A 120 -16.44 -1.20 -11.50
N SER A 121 -17.36 -1.50 -12.41
CA SER A 121 -18.68 -0.83 -12.48
C SER A 121 -19.53 -1.02 -11.22
N ASN A 122 -19.32 -2.12 -10.48
CA ASN A 122 -19.97 -2.41 -9.20
C ASN A 122 -19.26 -1.78 -7.99
N GLY A 123 -18.22 -0.97 -8.20
CA GLY A 123 -17.44 -0.33 -7.13
C GLY A 123 -16.35 -1.20 -6.51
N GLU A 124 -16.22 -2.47 -6.90
CA GLU A 124 -15.11 -3.32 -6.47
C GLU A 124 -13.77 -2.83 -7.04
N ILE A 125 -12.69 -2.98 -6.28
CA ILE A 125 -11.34 -2.82 -6.82
C ILE A 125 -10.77 -4.15 -7.26
N ASN A 126 -10.20 -4.14 -8.46
CA ASN A 126 -9.26 -5.14 -8.91
C ASN A 126 -7.84 -4.58 -8.80
N ILE A 127 -7.02 -5.15 -7.91
CA ILE A 127 -5.57 -4.87 -7.86
C ILE A 127 -4.93 -5.63 -9.02
N LEU A 128 -4.28 -4.90 -9.92
CA LEU A 128 -3.66 -5.43 -11.13
C LEU A 128 -2.16 -5.67 -10.94
N ASP A 129 -1.51 -4.86 -10.08
CA ASP A 129 -0.09 -4.97 -9.74
C ASP A 129 0.19 -4.27 -8.40
N GLU A 130 1.12 -4.82 -7.62
CA GLU A 130 1.60 -4.26 -6.35
C GLU A 130 3.11 -4.54 -6.22
N ASN A 131 3.94 -3.49 -6.27
CA ASN A 131 5.40 -3.57 -6.14
C ASN A 131 5.95 -2.51 -5.18
#